data_AF-A0A660W2K3-F1
#
_entry.id   AF-A0A660W2K3-F1
#
_cell.length_a   1.000
_cell.length_b   1.000
_cell.length_c   1.000
_cell.angle_alpha   90.00
_cell.angle_beta   90.00
_cell.angle_gamma   90.00
#
_symmetry.space_group_name_H-M   'P 1'
#
loop_
_entity.id
_entity.type
_entity.pdbx_description
1 polymer ?
#
loop_
_entity_poly.entity_id
_entity_poly.type
_entity_poly.pdbx_seq_one_letter_code
_entity_poly.pdbx_strand_id
1 'polypeptide(L)'
;MSELIIHTDGGSRGNPGPSAAGFTLAKTDGTQLQAKAFFLGHATNNVAEYTAVVKALEAAKQADAKQLTLYSDSELLVRQVNGQYKVKSEQIKPLFRQAVTLLGGFEKWKVEHVTRDKNKQADELVNRALNLGQDVDMSSILSATTRTKPIRLGVLISGGGRTLMNILEYINYGWLNAKVVLVISSRSTAAGVEKARAAGLDVKIVRKKDLPNIDRFSEKIEQELTAAKVDLVVQGGWLCLWKIPPRYENRVMNIHPALLPSFGGKGMWGAHVHEAVLAAGCKVSGCTVHFCTNQYDKGPIIIQRCCQVEETDSAETLAARVFQQECIAYPQAIKLFAENKLLVQNGKVKIK
;
A
#
# COMPACT_ATOMS: atom_id res chain seq x y z
N MET A 1 -19.79 -19.85 -14.35
CA MET A 1 -20.66 -19.90 -13.15
C MET A 1 -19.86 -19.28 -12.01
N SER A 2 -20.33 -18.16 -11.45
CA SER A 2 -19.58 -17.32 -10.50
C SER A 2 -19.68 -17.87 -9.08
N GLU A 3 -18.82 -18.84 -8.76
CA GLU A 3 -18.51 -19.13 -7.35
C GLU A 3 -17.60 -18.03 -6.80
N LEU A 4 -17.96 -17.48 -5.65
CA LEU A 4 -17.14 -16.50 -4.93
C LEU A 4 -16.63 -17.07 -3.61
N ILE A 5 -15.41 -16.67 -3.26
CA ILE A 5 -14.76 -16.98 -1.99
C ILE A 5 -14.81 -15.73 -1.12
N ILE A 6 -15.25 -15.89 0.13
CA ILE A 6 -15.36 -14.82 1.11
C ILE A 6 -14.48 -15.16 2.32
N HIS A 7 -13.76 -14.18 2.83
CA HIS A 7 -13.17 -14.23 4.17
C HIS A 7 -13.78 -13.11 5.02
N THR A 8 -14.17 -13.41 6.25
CA THR A 8 -14.75 -12.43 7.18
C THR A 8 -13.98 -12.40 8.48
N ASP A 9 -13.91 -11.22 9.10
CA ASP A 9 -13.39 -11.05 10.45
C ASP A 9 -14.15 -9.92 11.18
N GLY A 10 -14.20 -10.02 12.50
CA GLY A 10 -14.79 -9.02 13.39
C GLY A 10 -13.95 -8.83 14.64
N GLY A 11 -13.54 -7.59 14.90
CA GLY A 11 -12.64 -7.26 16.01
C GLY A 11 -13.21 -6.19 16.93
N SER A 12 -12.90 -6.31 18.23
CA SER A 12 -13.27 -5.34 19.27
C SER A 12 -12.11 -5.04 20.23
N ARG A 13 -11.83 -3.76 20.49
CA ARG A 13 -10.81 -3.30 21.46
C ARG A 13 -11.42 -3.20 22.86
N GLY A 14 -11.31 -4.30 23.61
CA GLY A 14 -12.16 -4.53 24.78
C GLY A 14 -13.49 -5.15 24.33
N ASN A 15 -14.18 -5.90 25.18
CA ASN A 15 -15.38 -6.66 24.77
C ASN A 15 -16.50 -6.51 25.83
N PRO A 16 -17.39 -5.50 25.71
CA PRO A 16 -17.56 -4.61 24.54
C PRO A 16 -16.52 -3.47 24.46
N GLY A 17 -16.32 -2.94 23.24
CA GLY A 17 -15.30 -1.95 22.92
C GLY A 17 -15.45 -1.33 21.53
N PRO A 18 -14.62 -0.34 21.14
CA PRO A 18 -14.49 0.09 19.75
C PRO A 18 -14.31 -1.11 18.82
N SER A 19 -15.20 -1.27 17.85
CA SER A 19 -15.35 -2.48 17.05
C SER A 19 -15.34 -2.18 15.56
N ALA A 20 -14.90 -3.14 14.75
CA ALA A 20 -15.00 -3.09 13.30
C ALA A 20 -15.30 -4.49 12.73
N ALA A 21 -15.95 -4.50 11.58
CA ALA A 21 -16.28 -5.70 10.82
C ALA A 21 -15.67 -5.61 9.42
N GLY A 22 -15.04 -6.67 8.94
CA GLY A 22 -14.34 -6.66 7.66
C GLY A 22 -14.52 -7.92 6.85
N PHE A 23 -14.44 -7.79 5.53
CA PHE A 23 -14.47 -8.92 4.63
C PHE A 23 -13.61 -8.72 3.38
N THR A 24 -13.22 -9.84 2.80
CA THR A 24 -12.65 -9.93 1.46
C THR A 24 -13.58 -10.81 0.61
N LEU A 25 -13.78 -10.44 -0.65
CA LEU A 25 -14.61 -11.14 -1.64
C LEU A 25 -13.79 -11.34 -2.93
N ALA A 26 -13.60 -12.58 -3.35
CA ALA A 26 -12.79 -12.94 -4.52
C ALA A 26 -13.48 -14.00 -5.39
N LYS A 27 -13.05 -14.13 -6.65
CA LYS A 27 -13.35 -15.28 -7.51
C LYS A 27 -12.49 -16.48 -7.11
N THR A 28 -12.87 -17.67 -7.56
CA THR A 28 -12.12 -18.92 -7.34
C THR A 28 -10.72 -18.95 -7.96
N ASP A 29 -10.46 -18.11 -8.97
CA ASP A 29 -9.13 -17.93 -9.57
C ASP A 29 -8.20 -17.01 -8.75
N GLY A 30 -8.67 -16.53 -7.59
CA GLY A 30 -7.93 -15.60 -6.72
C GLY A 30 -8.13 -14.13 -7.07
N THR A 31 -8.93 -13.80 -8.10
CA THR A 31 -9.22 -12.41 -8.44
C THR A 31 -10.07 -11.77 -7.35
N GLN A 32 -9.46 -10.89 -6.56
CA GLN A 32 -10.13 -10.12 -5.53
C GLN A 32 -11.10 -9.10 -6.17
N LEU A 33 -12.36 -9.10 -5.75
CA LEU A 33 -13.42 -8.21 -6.22
C LEU A 33 -13.68 -7.05 -5.27
N GLN A 34 -13.75 -7.33 -3.98
CA GLN A 34 -13.94 -6.32 -2.94
C GLN A 34 -13.11 -6.68 -1.70
N ALA A 35 -12.68 -5.66 -0.96
CA ALA A 35 -12.05 -5.81 0.34
C ALA A 35 -12.45 -4.58 1.15
N LYS A 36 -13.30 -4.76 2.16
CA LYS A 36 -13.93 -3.64 2.89
C LYS A 36 -13.93 -3.92 4.38
N ALA A 37 -13.83 -2.88 5.18
CA ALA A 37 -14.10 -2.91 6.60
C ALA A 37 -14.93 -1.70 7.04
N PHE A 38 -15.73 -1.89 8.08
CA PHE A 38 -16.69 -0.92 8.57
C PHE A 38 -16.43 -0.69 10.05
N PHE A 39 -16.26 0.56 10.44
CA PHE A 39 -16.12 0.93 11.84
C PHE A 39 -17.52 0.98 12.48
N LEU A 40 -17.71 0.21 13.55
CA LEU A 40 -19.02 -0.02 14.16
C LEU A 40 -19.29 0.86 15.39
N GLY A 41 -18.36 1.73 15.76
CA GLY A 41 -18.41 2.38 17.07
C GLY A 41 -18.20 1.34 18.18
N HIS A 42 -19.11 1.25 19.14
CA HIS A 42 -18.97 0.37 20.31
C HIS A 42 -19.86 -0.88 20.19
N ALA A 43 -19.26 -2.07 20.20
CA ALA A 43 -19.97 -3.34 20.08
C ALA A 43 -19.19 -4.48 20.79
N THR A 44 -19.75 -5.68 20.81
CA THR A 44 -19.04 -6.90 21.23
C THR A 44 -18.35 -7.56 20.03
N ASN A 45 -17.33 -8.38 20.29
CA ASN A 45 -16.62 -9.11 19.23
C ASN A 45 -17.59 -9.94 18.36
N ASN A 46 -18.51 -10.68 19.00
CA ASN A 46 -19.45 -11.52 18.26
C ASN A 46 -20.45 -10.71 17.42
N VAL A 47 -20.81 -9.50 17.84
CA VAL A 47 -21.64 -8.60 17.02
C VAL A 47 -20.84 -8.13 15.79
N ALA A 48 -19.57 -7.80 15.95
CA ALA A 48 -18.69 -7.44 14.84
C ALA A 48 -18.53 -8.58 13.82
N GLU A 49 -18.29 -9.80 14.30
CA GLU A 49 -18.16 -11.01 13.48
C GLU A 49 -19.40 -11.28 12.62
N TYR A 50 -20.59 -11.25 13.24
CA TYR A 50 -21.84 -11.44 12.51
C TYR A 50 -22.16 -10.28 11.56
N THR A 51 -21.77 -9.05 11.93
CA THR A 51 -21.90 -7.89 11.04
C THR A 51 -21.02 -8.07 9.80
N ALA A 52 -19.81 -8.60 9.95
CA ALA A 52 -18.91 -8.89 8.83
C ALA A 52 -19.52 -9.87 7.85
N VAL A 53 -20.11 -10.97 8.36
CA VAL A 53 -20.81 -11.97 7.54
C VAL A 53 -21.98 -11.36 6.77
N VAL A 54 -22.84 -10.59 7.44
CA VAL A 54 -23.98 -9.92 6.78
C VAL A 54 -23.49 -9.01 5.65
N LYS A 55 -22.50 -8.15 5.91
CA LYS A 55 -21.95 -7.22 4.92
C LYS A 55 -21.31 -7.95 3.74
N ALA A 56 -20.61 -9.05 3.99
CA ALA A 56 -19.99 -9.84 2.95
C ALA A 56 -21.02 -10.52 2.04
N LEU A 57 -22.09 -11.07 2.62
CA LEU A 57 -23.17 -11.71 1.87
C LEU A 57 -23.99 -10.69 1.05
N GLU A 58 -24.23 -9.50 1.58
CA GLU A 58 -24.83 -8.39 0.83
C GLU A 58 -23.97 -8.02 -0.40
N ALA A 59 -22.65 -7.92 -0.22
CA ALA A 59 -21.72 -7.63 -1.31
C ALA A 59 -21.66 -8.77 -2.36
N ALA A 60 -21.68 -10.03 -1.92
CA ALA A 60 -21.72 -11.19 -2.82
C ALA A 60 -23.01 -11.24 -3.64
N LYS A 61 -24.15 -10.88 -3.03
CA LYS A 61 -25.44 -10.77 -3.73
C LYS A 61 -25.42 -9.63 -4.76
N GLN A 62 -24.84 -8.48 -4.42
CA GLN A 62 -24.66 -7.37 -5.37
C GLN A 62 -23.73 -7.74 -6.54
N ALA A 63 -22.81 -8.68 -6.35
CA ALA A 63 -21.94 -9.21 -7.39
C ALA A 63 -22.58 -10.34 -8.24
N ASP A 64 -23.87 -10.61 -8.05
CA ASP A 64 -24.64 -11.68 -8.72
C ASP A 64 -23.97 -13.07 -8.62
N ALA A 65 -23.39 -13.38 -7.45
CA ALA A 65 -22.87 -14.71 -7.19
C ALA A 65 -24.02 -15.73 -7.11
N LYS A 66 -23.85 -16.89 -7.76
CA LYS A 66 -24.78 -18.02 -7.61
C LYS A 66 -24.33 -19.01 -6.55
N GLN A 67 -23.03 -19.13 -6.36
CA GLN A 67 -22.42 -20.03 -5.39
C GLN A 67 -21.41 -19.28 -4.52
N LEU A 68 -21.28 -19.65 -3.25
CA LEU A 68 -20.26 -19.05 -2.38
C LEU A 68 -19.64 -20.04 -1.40
N THR A 69 -18.39 -19.78 -1.03
CA THR A 69 -17.72 -20.37 0.12
C THR A 69 -17.25 -19.25 1.04
N LEU A 70 -17.72 -19.24 2.29
CA LEU A 70 -17.37 -18.26 3.31
C LEU A 70 -16.46 -18.88 4.35
N TYR A 71 -15.34 -18.22 4.61
CA TYR A 71 -14.35 -18.58 5.60
C TYR A 71 -14.34 -17.59 6.76
N SER A 72 -14.32 -18.11 7.97
CA SER A 72 -14.27 -17.34 9.21
C SER A 72 -13.38 -18.07 10.22
N ASP A 73 -12.59 -17.34 11.00
CA ASP A 73 -11.81 -17.90 12.13
C ASP A 73 -12.61 -17.92 13.45
N SER A 74 -13.81 -17.34 13.47
CA SER A 74 -14.78 -17.55 14.55
C SER A 74 -15.49 -18.90 14.44
N GLU A 75 -14.97 -19.92 15.13
CA GLU A 75 -15.57 -21.26 15.16
C GLU A 75 -17.03 -21.24 15.70
N LEU A 76 -17.32 -20.39 16.69
CA LEU A 76 -18.67 -20.23 17.23
C LEU A 76 -19.66 -19.80 16.15
N LEU A 77 -19.29 -18.80 15.34
CA LEU A 77 -20.12 -18.30 14.25
C LEU A 77 -20.37 -19.41 13.23
N VAL A 78 -19.32 -20.11 12.80
CA VAL A 78 -19.41 -21.18 11.79
C VAL A 78 -20.33 -22.30 12.28
N ARG A 79 -20.16 -22.75 13.52
CA ARG A 79 -21.02 -23.80 14.12
C ARG A 79 -22.48 -23.35 14.25
N GLN A 80 -22.72 -22.08 14.54
CA GLN A 80 -24.09 -21.54 14.62
C GLN A 80 -24.76 -21.46 13.24
N VAL A 81 -24.06 -20.92 12.23
CA VAL A 81 -24.59 -20.80 10.86
C VAL A 81 -24.87 -22.18 10.25
N ASN A 82 -24.03 -23.17 10.52
CA ASN A 82 -24.24 -24.56 10.09
C ASN A 82 -25.27 -25.33 10.93
N GLY A 83 -26.01 -24.66 11.84
CA GLY A 83 -27.09 -25.27 12.63
C GLY A 83 -26.61 -26.22 13.74
N GLN A 84 -25.31 -26.30 14.00
CA GLN A 84 -24.74 -27.16 15.05
C GLN A 84 -24.99 -26.54 16.43
N TYR A 85 -24.89 -25.21 16.55
CA TYR A 85 -25.10 -24.46 17.79
C TYR A 85 -26.28 -23.48 17.70
N LYS A 86 -27.00 -23.31 18.81
CA LYS A 86 -28.09 -22.33 18.92
C LYS A 86 -27.55 -20.93 19.22
N VAL A 87 -28.13 -19.91 18.59
CA VAL A 87 -27.86 -18.51 18.90
C VAL A 87 -28.72 -18.07 20.09
N LYS A 88 -28.10 -17.84 21.25
CA LYS A 88 -28.79 -17.43 22.48
C LYS A 88 -28.82 -15.91 22.67
N SER A 89 -27.81 -15.18 22.21
CA SER A 89 -27.69 -13.73 22.42
C SER A 89 -28.75 -12.95 21.65
N GLU A 90 -29.53 -12.11 22.35
CA GLU A 90 -30.55 -11.23 21.73
C GLU A 90 -29.94 -10.24 20.75
N GLN A 91 -28.70 -9.80 20.95
CA GLN A 91 -28.01 -8.89 20.03
C GLN A 91 -27.59 -9.59 18.73
N ILE A 92 -27.28 -10.89 18.80
CA ILE A 92 -26.81 -11.66 17.63
C ILE A 92 -27.99 -12.22 16.83
N LYS A 93 -29.11 -12.57 17.48
CA LYS A 93 -30.30 -13.17 16.82
C LYS A 93 -30.77 -12.42 15.56
N PRO A 94 -30.83 -11.07 15.52
CA PRO A 94 -31.17 -10.33 14.31
C PRO A 94 -30.15 -10.54 13.18
N LEU A 95 -28.86 -10.40 13.47
CA LEU A 95 -27.79 -10.55 12.48
C LEU A 95 -27.69 -11.99 11.97
N PHE A 96 -27.84 -12.98 12.84
CA PHE A 96 -27.92 -14.39 12.46
C PHE A 96 -29.08 -14.66 11.50
N ARG A 97 -30.29 -14.16 11.82
CA ARG A 97 -31.46 -14.31 10.92
C ARG A 97 -31.21 -13.67 9.56
N GLN A 98 -30.60 -12.49 9.53
CA GLN A 98 -30.23 -11.82 8.29
C GLN A 98 -29.20 -12.62 7.49
N ALA A 99 -28.15 -13.14 8.14
CA ALA A 99 -27.13 -13.97 7.51
C ALA A 99 -27.71 -15.24 6.89
N VAL A 100 -28.53 -16.00 7.64
CA VAL A 100 -29.20 -17.21 7.14
C VAL A 100 -30.16 -16.89 5.98
N THR A 101 -30.89 -15.77 6.07
CA THR A 101 -31.80 -15.33 4.99
C THR A 101 -31.02 -15.00 3.71
N LEU A 102 -29.89 -14.29 3.83
CA LEU A 102 -29.03 -13.97 2.69
C LEU A 102 -28.40 -15.24 2.09
N LEU A 103 -27.92 -16.18 2.92
CA LEU A 103 -27.39 -17.47 2.49
C LEU A 103 -28.42 -18.28 1.68
N GLY A 104 -29.70 -18.27 2.10
CA GLY A 104 -30.79 -18.91 1.37
C GLY A 104 -31.07 -18.35 -0.02
N GLY A 105 -30.50 -17.18 -0.37
CA GLY A 105 -30.59 -16.59 -1.70
C GLY A 105 -29.57 -17.13 -2.72
N PHE A 106 -28.62 -17.96 -2.31
CA PHE A 106 -27.61 -18.57 -3.19
C PHE A 106 -27.98 -20.01 -3.53
N GLU A 107 -27.71 -20.45 -4.76
CA GLU A 107 -28.01 -21.82 -5.22
C GLU A 107 -27.21 -22.86 -4.42
N LYS A 108 -25.98 -22.50 -4.03
CA LYS A 108 -25.10 -23.33 -3.22
C LYS A 108 -24.23 -22.46 -2.32
N TRP A 109 -24.11 -22.81 -1.06
CA TRP A 109 -23.21 -22.11 -0.15
C TRP A 109 -22.50 -23.07 0.80
N LYS A 110 -21.33 -22.64 1.29
CA LYS A 110 -20.58 -23.27 2.37
C LYS A 110 -20.08 -22.23 3.34
N VAL A 111 -20.06 -22.57 4.63
CA VAL A 111 -19.44 -21.77 5.69
C VAL A 111 -18.48 -22.67 6.44
N GLU A 112 -17.19 -22.36 6.38
CA GLU A 112 -16.11 -23.19 6.90
C GLU A 112 -15.22 -22.40 7.86
N HIS A 113 -14.74 -23.08 8.90
CA HIS A 113 -13.80 -22.51 9.84
C HIS A 113 -12.38 -22.58 9.28
N VAL A 114 -11.61 -21.51 9.44
CA VAL A 114 -10.18 -21.45 9.07
C VAL A 114 -9.34 -20.94 10.24
N THR A 115 -8.04 -21.26 10.23
CA THR A 115 -7.12 -20.71 11.23
C THR A 115 -6.88 -19.21 10.98
N ARG A 116 -6.49 -18.47 12.03
CA ARG A 116 -6.16 -17.04 11.95
C ARG A 116 -5.15 -16.71 10.85
N ASP A 117 -4.12 -17.55 10.67
CA ASP A 117 -3.12 -17.35 9.62
C ASP A 117 -3.72 -17.36 8.21
N LYS A 118 -4.80 -18.13 8.01
CA LYS A 118 -5.55 -18.20 6.75
C LYS A 118 -6.62 -17.11 6.62
N ASN A 119 -6.83 -16.31 7.66
CA ASN A 119 -7.79 -15.19 7.68
C ASN A 119 -7.12 -13.81 7.80
N LYS A 120 -5.79 -13.75 7.69
CA LYS A 120 -4.97 -12.57 7.98
C LYS A 120 -5.43 -11.30 7.25
N GLN A 121 -5.86 -11.41 6.00
CA GLN A 121 -6.26 -10.23 5.22
C GLN A 121 -7.55 -9.57 5.77
N ALA A 122 -8.52 -10.37 6.22
CA ALA A 122 -9.74 -9.84 6.83
C ALA A 122 -9.42 -9.18 8.19
N ASP A 123 -8.55 -9.81 8.99
CA ASP A 123 -8.05 -9.25 10.25
C ASP A 123 -7.30 -7.93 10.06
N GLU A 124 -6.40 -7.84 9.07
CA GLU A 124 -5.67 -6.61 8.76
C GLU A 124 -6.63 -5.46 8.37
N LEU A 125 -7.72 -5.75 7.63
CA LEU A 125 -8.74 -4.76 7.27
C LEU A 125 -9.50 -4.25 8.49
N VAL A 126 -9.92 -5.15 9.38
CA VAL A 126 -10.59 -4.83 10.64
C VAL A 126 -9.70 -3.95 11.51
N ASN A 127 -8.44 -4.36 11.71
CA ASN A 127 -7.47 -3.60 12.48
C ASN A 127 -7.22 -2.20 11.90
N ARG A 128 -7.23 -2.07 10.58
CA ARG A 128 -7.11 -0.77 9.91
C ARG A 128 -8.32 0.13 10.18
N ALA A 129 -9.54 -0.39 10.06
CA ALA A 129 -10.75 0.37 10.37
C ALA A 129 -10.78 0.81 11.85
N LEU A 130 -10.36 -0.07 12.77
CA LEU A 130 -10.22 0.24 14.20
C LEU A 130 -9.17 1.32 14.49
N ASN A 131 -8.02 1.28 13.79
CA ASN A 131 -6.97 2.27 13.94
C ASN A 131 -7.40 3.65 13.43
N LEU A 132 -8.14 3.69 12.32
CA LEU A 132 -8.59 4.94 11.70
C LEU A 132 -9.87 5.49 12.32
N GLY A 133 -10.66 4.66 13.01
CA GLY A 133 -11.97 5.05 13.53
C GLY A 133 -13.01 5.34 12.44
N GLN A 134 -12.85 4.76 11.25
CA GLN A 134 -13.72 4.97 10.10
C GLN A 134 -13.70 3.76 9.15
N ASP A 135 -14.63 3.73 8.21
CA ASP A 135 -14.73 2.71 7.17
C ASP A 135 -13.51 2.70 6.24
N VAL A 136 -13.19 1.52 5.72
CA VAL A 136 -12.09 1.26 4.79
C VAL A 136 -12.65 0.54 3.58
N ASP A 137 -12.50 1.13 2.40
CA ASP A 137 -12.85 0.48 1.12
C ASP A 137 -11.60 0.32 0.25
N MET A 138 -11.19 -0.93 0.05
CA MET A 138 -10.07 -1.32 -0.81
C MET A 138 -10.53 -1.85 -2.18
N SER A 139 -11.80 -1.71 -2.56
CA SER A 139 -12.35 -2.23 -3.83
C SER A 139 -11.95 -1.41 -5.06
N SER A 140 -11.77 -0.09 -4.93
CA SER A 140 -11.30 0.80 -6.01
C SER A 140 -9.85 0.53 -6.46
N ILE A 141 -9.10 -0.23 -5.66
CA ILE A 141 -7.71 -0.68 -5.90
C ILE A 141 -7.65 -1.96 -6.75
N LEU A 142 -8.78 -2.68 -6.89
CA LEU A 142 -8.90 -4.00 -7.54
C LEU A 142 -9.45 -3.93 -8.97
N SER A 143 -10.26 -2.93 -9.29
CA SER A 143 -10.90 -2.73 -10.61
C SER A 143 -9.96 -2.14 -11.68
N ALA A 144 -8.80 -1.62 -11.29
CA ALA A 144 -7.84 -1.03 -12.23
C ALA A 144 -6.60 -1.93 -12.41
N THR A 145 -6.69 -2.96 -13.26
CA THR A 145 -5.50 -3.63 -13.80
C THR A 145 -5.52 -3.61 -15.32
N THR A 146 -4.98 -2.54 -15.89
CA THR A 146 -4.55 -2.48 -17.30
C THR A 146 -3.14 -3.07 -17.51
N ARG A 147 -2.61 -3.82 -16.54
CA ARG A 147 -1.50 -4.76 -16.72
C ARG A 147 -1.72 -6.00 -15.85
N THR A 148 -1.86 -7.17 -16.48
CA THR A 148 -2.00 -8.47 -15.78
C THR A 148 -0.68 -8.97 -15.19
N LYS A 149 0.46 -8.36 -15.56
CA LYS A 149 1.79 -8.70 -15.03
C LYS A 149 2.28 -7.61 -14.07
N PRO A 150 2.86 -7.96 -12.90
CA PRO A 150 3.48 -7.00 -12.00
C PRO A 150 4.58 -6.20 -12.72
N ILE A 151 4.60 -4.88 -12.53
CA ILE A 151 5.69 -4.05 -13.07
C ILE A 151 7.01 -4.34 -12.35
N ARG A 152 8.13 -4.28 -13.07
CA ARG A 152 9.47 -4.55 -12.56
C ARG A 152 10.11 -3.26 -12.05
N LEU A 153 10.33 -3.17 -10.75
CA LEU A 153 10.94 -2.01 -10.10
C LEU A 153 12.45 -2.18 -9.95
N GLY A 154 13.20 -1.14 -10.33
CA GLY A 154 14.60 -0.95 -9.95
C GLY A 154 14.69 0.12 -8.87
N VAL A 155 15.14 -0.22 -7.67
CA VAL A 155 15.16 0.72 -6.52
C VAL A 155 16.58 1.23 -6.29
N LEU A 156 16.76 2.55 -6.29
CA LEU A 156 18.03 3.22 -6.08
C LEU A 156 18.08 3.79 -4.66
N ILE A 157 19.12 3.44 -3.89
CA ILE A 157 19.29 3.83 -2.49
C ILE A 157 20.68 4.40 -2.18
N SER A 158 20.78 5.25 -1.16
CA SER A 158 22.06 5.70 -0.61
C SER A 158 22.11 5.65 0.93
N GLY A 159 21.03 5.17 1.58
CA GLY A 159 20.87 5.26 3.04
C GLY A 159 20.15 4.08 3.67
N GLY A 160 19.33 4.34 4.69
CA GLY A 160 18.75 3.32 5.57
C GLY A 160 17.64 2.42 4.99
N GLY A 161 17.24 2.64 3.73
CA GLY A 161 16.31 1.77 3.00
C GLY A 161 14.87 1.73 3.50
N ARG A 162 14.43 2.67 4.37
CA ARG A 162 13.06 2.66 4.92
C ARG A 162 11.98 2.73 3.83
N THR A 163 12.21 3.54 2.80
CA THR A 163 11.32 3.64 1.63
C THR A 163 11.21 2.32 0.86
N LEU A 164 12.33 1.60 0.67
CA LEU A 164 12.35 0.29 0.03
C LEU A 164 11.48 -0.71 0.84
N MET A 165 11.67 -0.75 2.16
CA MET A 165 10.91 -1.67 3.02
C MET A 165 9.40 -1.38 2.95
N ASN A 166 9.00 -0.10 3.02
CA ASN A 166 7.61 0.29 2.87
C ASN A 166 7.04 -0.17 1.51
N ILE A 167 7.77 -0.01 0.41
CA ILE A 167 7.31 -0.48 -0.91
C ILE A 167 7.14 -2.01 -0.94
N LEU A 168 8.06 -2.76 -0.33
CA LEU A 168 7.97 -4.22 -0.23
C LEU A 168 6.74 -4.65 0.57
N GLU A 169 6.39 -3.95 1.65
CA GLU A 169 5.16 -4.22 2.41
C GLU A 169 3.92 -4.08 1.53
N TYR A 170 3.77 -2.97 0.79
CA TYR A 170 2.63 -2.78 -0.12
C TYR A 170 2.57 -3.80 -1.25
N ILE A 171 3.72 -4.33 -1.71
CA ILE A 171 3.76 -5.45 -2.67
C ILE A 171 3.30 -6.75 -2.00
N ASN A 172 3.81 -7.06 -0.81
CA ASN A 172 3.47 -8.28 -0.07
C ASN A 172 1.99 -8.33 0.33
N TYR A 173 1.38 -7.18 0.60
CA TYR A 173 -0.06 -7.05 0.84
C TYR A 173 -0.91 -7.21 -0.43
N GLY A 174 -0.31 -7.34 -1.61
CA GLY A 174 -1.02 -7.40 -2.88
C GLY A 174 -1.65 -6.06 -3.32
N TRP A 175 -1.42 -4.98 -2.57
CA TRP A 175 -1.96 -3.66 -2.89
C TRP A 175 -1.26 -3.02 -4.09
N LEU A 176 0.05 -3.25 -4.19
CA LEU A 176 0.88 -2.79 -5.30
C LEU A 176 1.24 -3.97 -6.22
N ASN A 177 0.68 -3.99 -7.42
CA ASN A 177 1.00 -4.99 -8.46
C ASN A 177 2.38 -4.71 -9.10
N ALA A 178 3.44 -4.94 -8.33
CA ALA A 178 4.83 -4.73 -8.72
C ALA A 178 5.75 -5.78 -8.11
N LYS A 179 6.97 -5.88 -8.63
CA LYS A 179 8.05 -6.69 -8.06
C LYS A 179 9.35 -5.88 -8.09
N VAL A 180 10.05 -5.81 -6.96
CA VAL A 180 11.42 -5.28 -6.94
C VAL A 180 12.35 -6.34 -7.54
N VAL A 181 12.99 -6.01 -8.66
CA VAL A 181 13.86 -6.94 -9.39
C VAL A 181 15.34 -6.61 -9.24
N LEU A 182 15.66 -5.39 -8.79
CA LEU A 182 17.01 -4.91 -8.63
C LEU A 182 17.03 -3.79 -7.60
N VAL A 183 18.03 -3.80 -6.72
CA VAL A 183 18.39 -2.68 -5.86
C VAL A 183 19.80 -2.21 -6.23
N ILE A 184 19.97 -0.92 -6.50
CA ILE A 184 21.27 -0.30 -6.73
C ILE A 184 21.58 0.62 -5.55
N SER A 185 22.72 0.40 -4.88
CA SER A 185 23.19 1.28 -3.83
C SER A 185 24.44 2.06 -4.27
N SER A 186 24.45 3.37 -3.98
CA SER A 186 25.63 4.21 -4.19
C SER A 186 26.69 4.07 -3.09
N ARG A 187 26.38 3.31 -2.02
CA ARG A 187 27.25 3.08 -0.87
C ARG A 187 27.27 1.60 -0.51
N SER A 188 28.46 1.03 -0.35
CA SER A 188 28.63 -0.37 0.05
C SER A 188 28.15 -0.65 1.48
N THR A 189 28.16 0.35 2.35
CA THR A 189 27.87 0.23 3.79
C THR A 189 26.52 0.83 4.19
N ALA A 190 25.66 1.16 3.24
CA ALA A 190 24.33 1.68 3.56
C ALA A 190 23.48 0.60 4.23
N ALA A 191 22.84 0.90 5.36
CA ALA A 191 22.00 -0.07 6.07
C ALA A 191 20.85 -0.64 5.20
N GLY A 192 20.42 0.10 4.17
CA GLY A 192 19.46 -0.41 3.18
C GLY A 192 19.98 -1.57 2.32
N VAL A 193 21.30 -1.72 2.15
CA VAL A 193 21.90 -2.87 1.43
C VAL A 193 21.65 -4.16 2.17
N GLU A 194 21.93 -4.19 3.48
CA GLU A 194 21.73 -5.38 4.30
C GLU A 194 20.25 -5.74 4.41
N LYS A 195 19.36 -4.74 4.55
CA LYS A 195 17.90 -4.96 4.52
C LYS A 195 17.42 -5.55 3.19
N ALA A 196 17.93 -5.04 2.06
CA ALA A 196 17.56 -5.54 0.74
C ALA A 196 18.02 -6.99 0.53
N ARG A 197 19.25 -7.32 0.94
CA ARG A 197 19.78 -8.70 0.90
C ARG A 197 18.98 -9.64 1.80
N ALA A 198 18.67 -9.21 3.02
CA ALA A 198 17.85 -9.99 3.96
C ALA A 198 16.43 -10.24 3.41
N ALA A 199 15.90 -9.35 2.58
CA ALA A 199 14.64 -9.53 1.85
C ALA A 199 14.78 -10.36 0.56
N GLY A 200 15.95 -10.95 0.28
CA GLY A 200 16.20 -11.81 -0.88
C GLY A 200 16.31 -11.07 -2.22
N LEU A 201 16.60 -9.76 -2.20
CA LEU A 201 16.71 -8.95 -3.42
C LEU A 201 18.13 -8.99 -4.02
N ASP A 202 18.22 -8.92 -5.35
CA ASP A 202 19.51 -8.69 -6.03
C ASP A 202 19.97 -7.25 -5.77
N VAL A 203 21.16 -7.11 -5.18
CA VAL A 203 21.75 -5.82 -4.82
C VAL A 203 23.06 -5.60 -5.57
N LYS A 204 23.12 -4.50 -6.32
CA LYS A 204 24.34 -4.03 -6.98
C LYS A 204 24.88 -2.80 -6.26
N ILE A 205 26.19 -2.78 -6.06
CA ILE A 205 26.89 -1.62 -5.51
C ILE A 205 27.53 -0.86 -6.67
N VAL A 206 27.10 0.37 -6.90
CA VAL A 206 27.63 1.26 -7.95
C VAL A 206 27.98 2.59 -7.30
N ARG A 207 29.24 2.79 -6.94
CA ARG A 207 29.67 4.00 -6.21
C ARG A 207 30.24 5.01 -7.19
N LYS A 208 29.83 6.27 -7.07
CA LYS A 208 30.34 7.36 -7.92
C LYS A 208 31.87 7.47 -7.88
N LYS A 209 32.48 7.25 -6.72
CA LYS A 209 33.95 7.31 -6.53
C LYS A 209 34.73 6.22 -7.26
N ASP A 210 34.08 5.13 -7.66
CA ASP A 210 34.74 4.03 -8.36
C ASP A 210 34.77 4.25 -9.88
N LEU A 211 34.12 5.32 -10.36
CA LEU A 211 33.95 5.59 -11.78
C LEU A 211 34.51 6.98 -12.13
N PRO A 212 35.12 7.13 -13.31
CA PRO A 212 35.95 8.29 -13.62
C PRO A 212 35.15 9.59 -13.76
N ASN A 213 33.88 9.50 -14.12
CA ASN A 213 33.01 10.65 -14.35
C ASN A 213 31.52 10.27 -14.24
N ILE A 214 30.66 11.28 -14.33
CA ILE A 214 29.21 11.10 -14.26
C ILE A 214 28.66 10.26 -15.42
N ASP A 215 29.27 10.31 -16.60
CA ASP A 215 28.82 9.55 -17.76
C ASP A 215 28.99 8.06 -17.54
N ARG A 216 30.18 7.62 -17.14
CA ARG A 216 30.44 6.20 -16.78
C ARG A 216 29.59 5.74 -15.60
N PHE A 217 29.37 6.61 -14.61
CA PHE A 217 28.47 6.33 -13.49
C PHE A 217 27.03 6.08 -13.95
N SER A 218 26.54 6.91 -14.87
CA SER A 218 25.17 6.80 -15.40
C SER A 218 25.01 5.59 -16.33
N GLU A 219 25.99 5.35 -17.21
CA GLU A 219 26.04 4.16 -18.07
C GLU A 219 26.01 2.87 -17.26
N LYS A 220 26.78 2.80 -16.15
CA LYS A 220 26.76 1.60 -15.30
C LYS A 220 25.40 1.37 -14.66
N ILE A 221 24.74 2.42 -14.17
CA ILE A 221 23.37 2.32 -13.63
C ILE A 221 22.41 1.83 -14.73
N GLU A 222 22.47 2.43 -15.91
CA GLU A 222 21.63 2.07 -17.05
C GLU A 222 21.83 0.61 -17.49
N GLN A 223 23.07 0.11 -17.51
CA GLN A 223 23.39 -1.28 -17.82
C GLN A 223 22.71 -2.24 -16.85
N GLU A 224 22.83 -2.01 -15.54
CA GLU A 224 22.21 -2.87 -14.52
C GLU A 224 20.68 -2.83 -14.63
N LEU A 225 20.08 -1.64 -14.79
CA LEU A 225 18.63 -1.47 -14.94
C LEU A 225 18.10 -2.17 -16.21
N THR A 226 18.85 -2.08 -17.31
CA THR A 226 18.50 -2.71 -18.59
C THR A 226 18.61 -4.23 -18.50
N ALA A 227 19.69 -4.75 -17.92
CA ALA A 227 19.89 -6.19 -17.71
C ALA A 227 18.76 -6.79 -16.84
N ALA A 228 18.34 -6.05 -15.81
CA ALA A 228 17.22 -6.43 -14.95
C ALA A 228 15.84 -6.19 -15.58
N LYS A 229 15.76 -5.65 -16.81
CA LYS A 229 14.50 -5.33 -17.51
C LYS A 229 13.56 -4.49 -16.63
N VAL A 230 14.08 -3.42 -16.04
CA VAL A 230 13.29 -2.53 -15.16
C VAL A 230 12.28 -1.72 -15.97
N ASP A 231 11.02 -1.73 -15.53
CA ASP A 231 9.93 -0.93 -16.09
C ASP A 231 9.90 0.49 -15.51
N LEU A 232 10.15 0.60 -14.19
CA LEU A 232 10.14 1.84 -13.42
C LEU A 232 11.30 1.88 -12.43
N VAL A 233 12.07 2.96 -12.46
CA VAL A 233 13.12 3.25 -11.49
C VAL A 233 12.54 4.07 -10.34
N VAL A 234 12.84 3.67 -9.11
CA VAL A 234 12.33 4.30 -7.89
C VAL A 234 13.52 4.76 -7.05
N GLN A 235 13.70 6.06 -6.88
CA GLN A 235 14.73 6.63 -6.03
C GLN A 235 14.20 6.74 -4.59
N GLY A 236 14.78 5.97 -3.66
CA GLY A 236 14.42 5.94 -2.25
C GLY A 236 15.60 6.41 -1.39
N GLY A 237 15.71 7.72 -1.19
CA GLY A 237 16.88 8.31 -0.53
C GLY A 237 18.16 8.17 -1.35
N TRP A 238 18.04 8.31 -2.67
CA TRP A 238 19.18 8.31 -3.60
C TRP A 238 19.81 9.71 -3.66
N LEU A 239 21.10 9.81 -3.36
CA LEU A 239 21.78 11.10 -3.16
C LEU A 239 22.74 11.48 -4.30
N CYS A 240 22.79 10.71 -5.38
CA CYS A 240 23.74 10.94 -6.47
C CYS A 240 23.04 11.46 -7.73
N LEU A 241 23.57 12.52 -8.35
CA LEU A 241 23.16 12.84 -9.71
C LEU A 241 23.65 11.73 -10.65
N TRP A 242 22.75 11.23 -11.49
CA TRP A 242 23.05 10.41 -12.65
C TRP A 242 22.27 10.98 -13.83
N LYS A 243 22.81 10.85 -15.04
CA LYS A 243 22.15 11.26 -16.27
C LYS A 243 21.13 10.19 -16.63
N ILE A 244 19.85 10.55 -16.56
CA ILE A 244 18.74 9.68 -16.94
C ILE A 244 18.73 9.59 -18.47
N PRO A 245 18.90 8.41 -19.06
CA PRO A 245 18.90 8.25 -20.51
C PRO A 245 17.47 8.37 -21.07
N PRO A 246 17.28 8.75 -22.34
CA PRO A 246 15.95 8.96 -22.94
C PRO A 246 14.98 7.79 -22.77
N ARG A 247 15.46 6.55 -22.77
CA ARG A 247 14.62 5.34 -22.57
C ARG A 247 13.90 5.31 -21.21
N TYR A 248 14.43 6.01 -20.22
CA TYR A 248 13.88 6.12 -18.87
C TYR A 248 13.16 7.45 -18.62
N GLU A 249 12.95 8.27 -19.65
CA GLU A 249 12.12 9.46 -19.55
C GLU A 249 10.71 9.09 -19.06
N ASN A 250 10.23 9.81 -18.03
CA ASN A 250 8.97 9.50 -17.32
C ASN A 250 8.90 8.06 -16.78
N ARG A 251 10.06 7.43 -16.52
CA ARG A 251 10.19 6.09 -15.91
C ARG A 251 11.23 6.07 -14.79
N VAL A 252 11.54 7.24 -14.23
CA VAL A 252 12.28 7.39 -12.97
C VAL A 252 11.43 8.27 -12.07
N MET A 253 11.13 7.80 -10.87
CA MET A 253 10.45 8.59 -9.85
C MET A 253 11.41 8.87 -8.69
N ASN A 254 11.18 10.01 -8.03
CA ASN A 254 11.77 10.34 -6.75
C ASN A 254 10.67 10.81 -5.80
N ILE A 255 10.91 10.63 -4.50
CA ILE A 255 10.15 11.28 -3.45
C ILE A 255 11.03 12.30 -2.74
N HIS A 256 10.51 13.52 -2.62
CA HIS A 256 11.20 14.62 -1.97
C HIS A 256 10.43 15.06 -0.72
N PRO A 257 11.08 15.25 0.44
CA PRO A 257 10.43 15.55 1.73
C PRO A 257 10.01 17.03 1.87
N ALA A 258 9.47 17.62 0.80
CA ALA A 258 8.82 18.93 0.82
C ALA A 258 7.70 19.02 -0.23
N LEU A 259 6.89 20.08 -0.12
CA LEU A 259 5.91 20.47 -1.13
C LEU A 259 6.60 21.23 -2.27
N LEU A 260 7.12 20.52 -3.27
CA LEU A 260 7.75 21.14 -4.44
C LEU A 260 6.77 22.10 -5.14
N PRO A 261 7.27 23.22 -5.71
CA PRO A 261 8.69 23.55 -5.94
C PRO A 261 9.45 24.08 -4.71
N SER A 262 8.79 24.26 -3.56
CA SER A 262 9.43 24.75 -2.34
C SER A 262 10.43 23.75 -1.78
N PHE A 263 11.54 24.27 -1.24
CA PHE A 263 12.58 23.49 -0.56
C PHE A 263 13.13 22.30 -1.37
N GLY A 264 13.11 22.38 -2.71
CA GLY A 264 13.74 21.41 -3.61
C GLY A 264 15.04 21.94 -4.22
N GLY A 265 15.79 21.04 -4.85
CA GLY A 265 17.01 21.37 -5.58
C GLY A 265 18.29 20.92 -4.88
N LYS A 266 19.44 21.34 -5.41
CA LYS A 266 20.75 20.92 -4.92
C LYS A 266 20.95 21.33 -3.46
N GLY A 267 21.31 20.37 -2.62
CA GLY A 267 21.54 20.58 -1.18
C GLY A 267 20.31 20.36 -0.30
N MET A 268 19.11 20.27 -0.89
CA MET A 268 17.88 20.02 -0.18
C MET A 268 17.64 18.51 -0.08
N TRP A 269 18.29 17.84 0.86
CA TRP A 269 18.09 16.40 1.11
C TRP A 269 18.23 16.09 2.59
N GLY A 270 17.57 15.02 3.06
CA GLY A 270 17.63 14.60 4.46
C GLY A 270 17.18 15.71 5.43
N ALA A 271 17.90 15.86 6.54
CA ALA A 271 17.57 16.82 7.60
C ALA A 271 17.53 18.28 7.11
N HIS A 272 18.37 18.65 6.14
CA HIS A 272 18.46 20.01 5.60
C HIS A 272 17.12 20.55 5.08
N VAL A 273 16.24 19.68 4.58
CA VAL A 273 14.92 20.09 4.10
C VAL A 273 14.04 20.51 5.28
N HIS A 274 14.00 19.69 6.32
CA HIS A 274 13.18 19.94 7.51
C HIS A 274 13.70 21.13 8.32
N GLU A 275 15.01 21.27 8.45
CA GLU A 275 15.67 22.45 9.03
C GLU A 275 15.26 23.73 8.31
N ALA A 276 15.30 23.72 6.97
CA ALA A 276 14.91 24.89 6.17
C ALA A 276 13.41 25.22 6.29
N VAL A 277 12.54 24.21 6.35
CA VAL A 277 11.10 24.40 6.55
C VAL A 277 10.81 25.05 7.90
N LEU A 278 11.47 24.58 8.98
CA LEU A 278 11.33 25.15 10.31
C LEU A 278 11.91 26.56 10.39
N ALA A 279 13.11 26.78 9.83
CA ALA A 279 13.74 28.10 9.80
C ALA A 279 12.92 29.14 9.04
N ALA A 280 12.17 28.72 8.01
CA ALA A 280 11.25 29.57 7.27
C ALA A 280 9.93 29.86 8.02
N GLY A 281 9.69 29.23 9.18
CA GLY A 281 8.46 29.39 9.96
C GLY A 281 7.22 28.78 9.29
N CYS A 282 7.40 27.80 8.41
CA CYS A 282 6.27 27.15 7.73
C CYS A 282 5.34 26.46 8.72
N LYS A 283 4.02 26.60 8.51
CA LYS A 283 2.98 25.92 9.31
C LYS A 283 2.50 24.61 8.68
N VAL A 284 2.89 24.37 7.43
CA VAL A 284 2.58 23.17 6.66
C VAL A 284 3.84 22.69 5.96
N SER A 285 4.07 21.38 6.02
CA SER A 285 5.10 20.67 5.27
C SER A 285 4.48 19.49 4.54
N GLY A 286 5.29 18.60 3.98
CA GLY A 286 4.79 17.44 3.26
C GLY A 286 5.85 16.75 2.42
N CYS A 287 5.38 15.92 1.49
CA CYS A 287 6.24 15.23 0.53
C CYS A 287 5.66 15.34 -0.89
N THR A 288 6.54 15.29 -1.88
CA THR A 288 6.18 15.30 -3.30
C THR A 288 6.80 14.12 -4.01
N VAL A 289 5.98 13.34 -4.72
CA VAL A 289 6.45 12.34 -5.69
C VAL A 289 6.38 12.94 -7.09
N HIS A 290 7.46 12.85 -7.84
CA HIS A 290 7.56 13.40 -9.18
C HIS A 290 8.39 12.50 -10.10
N PHE A 291 8.22 12.64 -11.41
CA PHE A 291 9.15 12.04 -12.37
C PHE A 291 10.48 12.78 -12.33
N CYS A 292 11.60 12.07 -12.36
CA CYS A 292 12.92 12.71 -12.37
C CYS A 292 13.25 13.24 -13.77
N THR A 293 13.95 14.37 -13.79
CA THR A 293 14.65 14.87 -14.98
C THR A 293 16.14 14.95 -14.66
N ASN A 294 16.94 15.45 -15.60
CA ASN A 294 18.36 15.75 -15.34
C ASN A 294 18.58 17.04 -14.51
N GLN A 295 17.51 17.62 -13.96
CA GLN A 295 17.54 18.73 -13.01
C GLN A 295 16.94 18.31 -11.67
N TYR A 296 17.61 18.66 -10.57
CA TYR A 296 17.16 18.31 -9.22
C TYR A 296 15.76 18.85 -8.93
N ASP A 297 14.83 17.94 -8.63
CA ASP A 297 13.48 18.22 -8.13
C ASP A 297 12.66 19.19 -9.00
N LYS A 298 12.94 19.23 -10.32
CA LYS A 298 12.20 20.03 -11.32
C LYS A 298 11.31 19.18 -12.22
N GLY A 299 10.94 18.00 -11.73
CA GLY A 299 10.14 17.03 -12.46
C GLY A 299 8.64 17.32 -12.52
N PRO A 300 7.91 16.73 -13.48
CA PRO A 300 6.46 16.66 -13.44
C PRO A 300 5.98 16.00 -12.14
N ILE A 301 5.19 16.74 -11.35
CA ILE A 301 4.65 16.30 -10.06
C ILE A 301 3.52 15.29 -10.29
N ILE A 302 3.53 14.18 -9.54
CA ILE A 302 2.53 13.10 -9.60
C ILE A 302 1.58 13.18 -8.41
N ILE A 303 2.12 13.19 -7.19
CA ILE A 303 1.36 13.24 -5.93
C ILE A 303 2.05 14.19 -4.96
N GLN A 304 1.25 14.95 -4.21
CA GLN A 304 1.69 15.67 -3.03
C GLN A 304 0.82 15.29 -1.84
N ARG A 305 1.42 15.22 -0.65
CA ARG A 305 0.72 15.04 0.61
C ARG A 305 1.29 16.01 1.63
N CYS A 306 0.44 16.60 2.45
CA CYS A 306 0.83 17.58 3.46
C CYS A 306 0.69 17.02 4.88
N CYS A 307 1.37 17.68 5.82
CA CYS A 307 1.18 17.53 7.25
C CYS A 307 1.41 18.87 7.96
N GLN A 308 0.83 19.01 9.15
CA GLN A 308 1.05 20.16 10.01
C GLN A 308 2.50 20.21 10.49
N VAL A 309 3.04 21.43 10.60
CA VAL A 309 4.25 21.72 11.37
C VAL A 309 3.81 22.22 12.74
N GLU A 310 4.22 21.53 13.79
CA GLU A 310 3.91 21.87 15.17
C GLU A 310 4.91 22.90 15.70
N GLU A 311 4.48 23.78 16.61
CA GLU A 311 5.36 24.81 17.19
C GLU A 311 6.56 24.21 17.95
N THR A 312 6.45 22.97 18.41
CA THR A 312 7.48 22.24 19.16
C THR A 312 8.31 21.29 18.30
N ASP A 313 8.13 21.29 16.98
CA ASP A 313 8.86 20.38 16.10
C ASP A 313 10.37 20.64 16.09
N SER A 314 11.14 19.55 16.18
CA SER A 314 12.52 19.51 15.70
C SER A 314 12.56 19.02 14.25
N ALA A 315 13.73 19.13 13.60
CA ALA A 315 13.90 18.59 12.25
C ALA A 315 13.59 17.08 12.20
N GLU A 316 13.94 16.34 13.25
CA GLU A 316 13.68 14.90 13.36
C GLU A 316 12.19 14.57 13.53
N THR A 317 11.46 15.29 14.39
CA THR A 317 10.03 15.03 14.60
C THR A 317 9.22 15.38 13.35
N LEU A 318 9.57 16.50 12.70
CA LEU A 318 8.98 16.87 11.41
C LEU A 318 9.34 15.84 10.33
N ALA A 319 10.58 15.38 10.27
CA ALA A 319 11.00 14.33 9.34
C ALA A 319 10.19 13.04 9.52
N ALA A 320 9.95 12.63 10.77
CA ALA A 320 9.15 11.45 11.06
C ALA A 320 7.69 11.62 10.59
N ARG A 321 7.09 12.79 10.78
CA ARG A 321 5.71 13.09 10.33
C ARG A 321 5.62 13.17 8.80
N VAL A 322 6.58 13.80 8.14
CA VAL A 322 6.67 13.83 6.68
C VAL A 322 6.86 12.41 6.13
N PHE A 323 7.71 11.59 6.77
CA PHE A 323 7.93 10.21 6.35
C PHE A 323 6.66 9.35 6.43
N GLN A 324 5.75 9.59 7.37
CA GLN A 324 4.43 8.92 7.37
C GLN A 324 3.62 9.24 6.11
N GLN A 325 3.72 10.48 5.60
CA GLN A 325 3.09 10.84 4.33
C GLN A 325 3.83 10.22 3.14
N GLU A 326 5.16 10.11 3.19
CA GLU A 326 5.96 9.44 2.15
C GLU A 326 5.58 7.96 1.99
N CYS A 327 5.38 7.27 3.12
CA CYS A 327 4.95 5.86 3.16
C CYS A 327 3.62 5.63 2.42
N ILE A 328 2.79 6.67 2.28
CA ILE A 328 1.52 6.63 1.56
C ILE A 328 1.71 7.12 0.12
N ALA A 329 2.36 8.27 -0.08
CA ALA A 329 2.47 8.95 -1.36
C ALA A 329 3.24 8.12 -2.41
N TYR A 330 4.36 7.51 -2.01
CA TYR A 330 5.22 6.84 -2.98
C TYR A 330 4.57 5.57 -3.55
N PRO A 331 4.04 4.63 -2.73
CA PRO A 331 3.33 3.48 -3.26
C PRO A 331 2.14 3.89 -4.14
N GLN A 332 1.41 4.95 -3.78
CA GLN A 332 0.31 5.50 -4.61
C GLN A 332 0.78 5.93 -5.99
N ALA A 333 1.88 6.67 -6.09
CA ALA A 333 2.41 7.09 -7.39
C ALA A 333 2.88 5.90 -8.24
N ILE A 334 3.54 4.92 -7.63
CA ILE A 334 3.97 3.70 -8.31
C ILE A 334 2.75 2.90 -8.79
N LYS A 335 1.69 2.81 -7.99
CA LYS A 335 0.43 2.15 -8.38
C LYS A 335 -0.20 2.85 -9.58
N LEU A 336 -0.32 4.18 -9.58
CA LEU A 336 -0.84 4.92 -10.73
C LEU A 336 -0.03 4.67 -12.01
N PHE A 337 1.29 4.52 -11.90
CA PHE A 337 2.13 4.11 -13.03
C PHE A 337 1.85 2.68 -13.47
N ALA A 338 1.76 1.72 -12.53
CA ALA A 338 1.45 0.33 -12.82
C ALA A 338 0.10 0.16 -13.54
N GLU A 339 -0.87 1.00 -13.19
CA GLU A 339 -2.22 1.04 -13.76
C GLU A 339 -2.32 1.89 -15.02
N ASN A 340 -1.20 2.38 -15.56
CA ASN A 340 -1.15 3.22 -16.76
C ASN A 340 -2.07 4.47 -16.70
N LYS A 341 -2.26 5.01 -15.49
CA LYS A 341 -3.11 6.19 -15.24
C LYS A 341 -2.38 7.52 -15.36
N LEU A 342 -1.05 7.51 -15.47
CA LEU A 342 -0.25 8.72 -15.56
C LEU A 342 -0.02 9.12 -17.03
N LEU A 343 -0.39 10.35 -17.38
CA LEU A 343 -0.11 10.96 -18.68
C LEU A 343 0.69 12.25 -18.49
N VAL A 344 1.92 12.30 -18.99
CA VAL A 344 2.72 13.52 -18.96
C VAL A 344 2.43 14.36 -20.21
N GLN A 345 1.97 15.59 -20.00
CA GLN A 345 1.70 16.57 -21.06
C GLN A 345 2.19 17.94 -20.61
N ASN A 346 3.02 18.59 -21.43
CA ASN A 346 3.54 19.94 -21.18
C ASN A 346 4.19 20.09 -19.79
N GLY A 347 5.00 19.10 -19.39
CA GLY A 347 5.68 19.09 -18.09
C GLY A 347 4.78 18.84 -16.87
N LYS A 348 3.50 18.51 -17.08
CA LYS A 348 2.53 18.21 -16.01
C LYS A 348 2.00 16.80 -16.15
N VAL A 349 1.66 16.18 -15.02
CA VAL A 349 1.02 14.86 -14.99
C VAL A 349 -0.49 15.03 -14.90
N LYS A 350 -1.22 14.40 -15.81
CA LYS A 350 -2.67 14.17 -15.71
C LYS A 350 -2.89 12.73 -15.25
N ILE A 351 -3.73 12.57 -14.23
CA ILE A 351 -4.18 11.26 -13.75
C ILE A 351 -5.50 10.94 -14.45
N LYS A 352 -5.54 9.82 -15.18
CA LYS A 352 -6.70 9.35 -15.97
C LYS A 352 -7.76 8.68 -15.12
#